data_AF-A0A928LU68-F1
#
_entry.id   AF-A0A928LU68-F1
#
_cell.length_a   1.000
_cell.length_b   1.000
_cell.length_c   1.000
_cell.angle_alpha   90.00
_cell.angle_beta   90.00
_cell.angle_gamma   90.00
#
_symmetry.space_group_name_H-M   'P 1'
#
loop_
_entity.id
_entity.type
_entity.pdbx_description
1 polymer ?
#
loop_
_entity_poly.entity_id
_entity_poly.type
_entity_poly.pdbx_seq_one_letter_code
_entity_poly.pdbx_strand_id
1 'polypeptide(L)'
;MANGNEAKYTELESMTDEQLCLLAGEGNRYAEEILVARHHRLVRSCARPYFLAGGDNEDLLQEGMFGLLKAIREYDQTREASFQTFAGTCIRHRLYSVLKAASSGKHVPLNQSVPLNPSFFDANPAFAQVDPEVLLIDREKAASLLQSTRKQLSEFEVKILGYYLDGLTCREIAETVGKSPKSVDNAVQRIRRKVARYLSAGDISIG
;
A
#
# COMPACT_ATOMS: atom_id res chain seq x y z
N MET A 1 31.07 -25.19 -16.60
CA MET A 1 31.00 -24.06 -15.64
C MET A 1 29.62 -23.91 -14.96
N ALA A 2 28.62 -24.77 -15.22
CA ALA A 2 27.27 -24.64 -14.64
C ALA A 2 27.15 -25.05 -13.15
N ASN A 3 27.84 -26.13 -12.72
CA ASN A 3 27.69 -26.69 -11.35
C ASN A 3 28.13 -25.75 -10.21
N GLY A 4 29.00 -24.77 -10.47
CA GLY A 4 29.51 -23.89 -9.43
C GLY A 4 28.52 -22.78 -9.03
N ASN A 5 27.63 -22.38 -9.93
CA ASN A 5 26.68 -21.29 -9.68
C ASN A 5 25.41 -21.82 -8.99
N GLU A 6 25.00 -23.06 -9.32
CA GLU A 6 23.85 -23.74 -8.73
C GLU A 6 24.11 -24.09 -7.25
N ALA A 7 25.29 -24.63 -6.93
CA ALA A 7 25.69 -24.89 -5.54
C ALA A 7 25.73 -23.60 -4.68
N LYS A 8 26.18 -22.49 -5.29
CA LYS A 8 26.26 -21.17 -4.63
C LYS A 8 24.88 -20.56 -4.40
N TYR A 9 23.92 -20.79 -5.31
CA TYR A 9 22.53 -20.39 -5.12
C TYR A 9 21.88 -21.16 -3.97
N THR A 10 22.04 -22.49 -3.93
CA THR A 10 21.48 -23.33 -2.87
C THR A 10 22.00 -22.94 -1.49
N GLU A 11 23.28 -22.56 -1.38
CA GLU A 11 23.86 -22.07 -0.13
C GLU A 11 23.19 -20.76 0.30
N LEU A 12 23.05 -19.78 -0.60
CA LEU A 12 22.39 -18.50 -0.32
C LEU A 12 20.90 -18.68 0.04
N GLU A 13 20.20 -19.62 -0.61
CA GLU A 13 18.79 -19.91 -0.31
C GLU A 13 18.57 -20.46 1.10
N SER A 14 19.60 -20.98 1.77
CA SER A 14 19.51 -21.45 3.16
C SER A 14 19.77 -20.35 4.20
N MET A 15 20.30 -19.20 3.79
CA MET A 15 20.64 -18.10 4.69
C MET A 15 19.40 -17.33 5.18
N THR A 16 19.55 -16.66 6.33
CA THR A 16 18.50 -15.78 6.85
C THR A 16 18.41 -14.50 6.03
N ASP A 17 17.26 -13.82 6.13
CA ASP A 17 17.06 -12.56 5.40
C ASP A 17 18.08 -11.49 5.81
N GLU A 18 18.44 -11.44 7.11
CA GLU A 18 19.43 -10.49 7.63
C GLU A 18 20.82 -10.71 7.02
N GLN A 19 21.24 -11.97 6.90
CA GLN A 19 22.52 -12.32 6.28
C GLN A 19 22.53 -11.99 4.78
N LEU A 20 21.42 -12.29 4.09
CA LEU A 20 21.26 -11.94 2.68
C LEU A 20 21.26 -10.42 2.48
N CYS A 21 20.71 -9.63 3.40
CA CYS A 21 20.72 -8.17 3.31
C CYS A 21 22.15 -7.61 3.41
N LEU A 22 22.99 -8.17 4.29
CA LEU A 22 24.40 -7.78 4.36
C LEU A 22 25.10 -8.02 3.02
N LEU A 23 24.96 -9.23 2.47
CA LEU A 23 25.55 -9.59 1.18
C LEU A 23 25.02 -8.73 0.03
N ALA A 24 23.71 -8.44 0.04
CA ALA A 24 23.09 -7.56 -0.96
C ALA A 24 23.61 -6.11 -0.84
N GLY A 25 23.84 -5.61 0.38
CA GLY A 25 24.46 -4.31 0.64
C GLY A 25 25.91 -4.22 0.13
N GLU A 26 26.63 -5.33 0.09
CA GLU A 26 27.96 -5.46 -0.52
C GLU A 26 27.92 -5.61 -2.05
N GLY A 27 26.72 -5.64 -2.65
CA GLY A 27 26.51 -5.75 -4.10
C GLY A 27 26.32 -7.18 -4.63
N ASN A 28 26.07 -8.16 -3.75
CA ASN A 28 25.75 -9.52 -4.18
C ASN A 28 24.35 -9.60 -4.80
N ARG A 29 24.30 -9.61 -6.13
CA ARG A 29 23.04 -9.67 -6.90
C ARG A 29 22.20 -10.92 -6.61
N TYR A 30 22.83 -12.07 -6.37
CA TYR A 30 22.10 -13.31 -6.07
C TYR A 30 21.36 -13.23 -4.74
N ALA A 31 21.98 -12.59 -3.73
CA ALA A 31 21.32 -12.34 -2.45
C ALA A 31 20.13 -11.37 -2.60
N GLU A 32 20.28 -10.30 -3.41
CA GLU A 32 19.19 -9.37 -3.72
C GLU A 32 18.02 -10.09 -4.42
N GLU A 33 18.31 -10.94 -5.42
CA GLU A 33 17.30 -11.71 -6.16
C GLU A 33 16.52 -12.69 -5.26
N ILE A 34 17.21 -13.40 -4.35
CA ILE A 34 16.56 -14.31 -3.39
C ILE A 34 15.64 -13.52 -2.45
N LEU A 35 16.09 -12.39 -1.92
CA LEU A 35 15.27 -11.53 -1.05
C LEU A 35 14.04 -10.99 -1.78
N VAL A 36 14.21 -10.55 -3.03
CA VAL A 36 13.10 -10.09 -3.89
C VAL A 36 12.07 -11.20 -4.09
N ALA A 37 12.52 -12.41 -4.41
CA ALA A 37 11.63 -13.56 -4.60
C ALA A 37 10.87 -13.93 -3.30
N ARG A 38 11.57 -14.00 -2.16
CA ARG A 38 10.97 -14.30 -0.84
C ARG A 38 9.90 -13.30 -0.44
N HIS A 39 10.15 -12.01 -0.66
CA HIS A 39 9.28 -10.93 -0.20
C HIS A 39 8.30 -10.40 -1.26
N HIS A 40 8.27 -10.98 -2.46
CA HIS A 40 7.32 -10.59 -3.50
C HIS A 40 5.84 -10.65 -3.03
N ARG A 41 5.49 -11.65 -2.20
CA ARG A 41 4.13 -11.75 -1.61
C ARG A 41 3.83 -10.60 -0.63
N LEU A 42 4.84 -10.11 0.10
CA LEU A 42 4.71 -8.96 0.98
C LEU A 42 4.46 -7.67 0.17
N VAL A 43 5.18 -7.49 -0.94
CA VAL A 43 4.93 -6.36 -1.85
C VAL A 43 3.50 -6.39 -2.36
N ARG A 44 3.04 -7.55 -2.85
CA ARG A 44 1.68 -7.74 -3.34
C ARG A 44 0.63 -7.43 -2.26
N SER A 45 0.83 -7.91 -1.03
CA SER A 45 -0.13 -7.68 0.06
C SER A 45 -0.15 -6.22 0.52
N CYS A 46 0.97 -5.51 0.43
CA CYS A 46 1.03 -4.07 0.70
C CYS A 46 0.41 -3.24 -0.41
N ALA A 47 0.56 -3.63 -1.68
CA ALA A 47 0.04 -2.88 -2.84
C ALA A 47 -1.47 -3.06 -3.04
N ARG A 48 -1.99 -4.28 -2.81
CA ARG A 48 -3.40 -4.66 -3.05
C ARG A 48 -4.47 -3.71 -2.49
N PRO A 49 -4.33 -3.06 -1.33
CA PRO A 49 -5.35 -2.15 -0.80
C PRO A 49 -5.43 -0.80 -1.52
N TYR A 50 -4.47 -0.49 -2.40
CA TYR A 50 -4.36 0.81 -3.06
C TYR A 50 -4.79 0.73 -4.51
N PHE A 51 -5.22 1.88 -5.06
CA PHE A 51 -5.58 2.04 -6.45
C PHE A 51 -5.00 3.36 -6.96
N LEU A 52 -4.35 3.30 -8.13
CA LEU A 52 -3.79 4.47 -8.81
C LEU A 52 -4.77 4.91 -9.89
N ALA A 53 -5.41 6.07 -9.71
CA ALA A 53 -6.34 6.61 -10.70
C ALA A 53 -5.60 6.89 -12.02
N GLY A 54 -6.05 6.26 -13.10
CA GLY A 54 -5.41 6.35 -14.42
C GLY A 54 -4.16 5.48 -14.60
N GLY A 55 -3.81 4.64 -13.61
CA GLY A 55 -2.70 3.69 -13.70
C GLY A 55 -3.16 2.23 -13.52
N ASP A 56 -2.26 1.29 -13.80
CA ASP A 56 -2.51 -0.13 -13.62
C ASP A 56 -2.13 -0.59 -12.20
N ASN A 57 -2.74 -1.68 -11.73
CA ASN A 57 -2.32 -2.37 -10.51
C ASN A 57 -0.85 -2.83 -10.59
N GLU A 58 -0.36 -3.12 -11.80
CA GLU A 58 1.05 -3.43 -12.02
C GLU A 58 1.97 -2.26 -11.67
N ASP A 59 1.55 -1.01 -11.89
CA ASP A 59 2.37 0.17 -11.56
C ASP A 59 2.62 0.25 -10.04
N LEU A 60 1.59 0.03 -9.23
CA LEU A 60 1.72 -0.01 -7.78
C LEU A 60 2.58 -1.19 -7.32
N LEU A 61 2.50 -2.33 -7.99
CA LEU A 61 3.36 -3.47 -7.68
C LEU A 61 4.84 -3.14 -7.94
N GLN A 62 5.14 -2.45 -9.05
CA GLN A 62 6.49 -1.99 -9.38
C GLN A 62 7.00 -0.96 -8.36
N GLU A 63 6.16 0.01 -8.01
CA GLU A 63 6.49 1.01 -6.98
C GLU A 63 6.74 0.36 -5.62
N GLY A 64 5.92 -0.65 -5.26
CA GLY A 64 6.17 -1.47 -4.08
C GLY A 64 7.50 -2.23 -4.15
N MET A 65 7.86 -2.74 -5.33
CA MET A 65 9.14 -3.42 -5.55
C MET A 65 10.33 -2.47 -5.35
N PHE A 66 10.25 -1.23 -5.83
CA PHE A 66 11.27 -0.22 -5.53
C PHE A 66 11.39 0.06 -4.03
N GLY A 67 10.27 0.03 -3.30
CA GLY A 67 10.27 0.13 -1.84
C GLY A 67 11.01 -1.03 -1.16
N LEU A 68 10.84 -2.25 -1.67
CA LEU A 68 11.56 -3.44 -1.20
C LEU A 68 13.06 -3.37 -1.51
N LEU A 69 13.45 -3.00 -2.74
CA LEU A 69 14.86 -2.87 -3.12
C LEU A 69 15.60 -1.84 -2.25
N LYS A 70 14.93 -0.72 -1.96
CA LYS A 70 15.46 0.26 -1.01
C LYS A 70 15.65 -0.35 0.39
N ALA A 71 14.66 -1.13 0.87
CA ALA A 71 14.75 -1.79 2.16
C ALA A 71 15.91 -2.79 2.24
N ILE A 72 16.14 -3.58 1.18
CA ILE A 72 17.25 -4.54 1.10
C ILE A 72 18.60 -3.82 1.28
N ARG A 73 18.77 -2.66 0.63
CA ARG A 73 20.04 -1.91 0.62
C ARG A 73 20.27 -1.10 1.91
N GLU A 74 19.21 -0.67 2.57
CA GLU A 74 19.29 0.21 3.75
C GLU A 74 19.06 -0.53 5.07
N TYR A 75 18.82 -1.85 5.04
CA TYR A 75 18.57 -2.61 6.25
C TYR A 75 19.81 -2.65 7.14
N ASP A 76 19.58 -2.37 8.42
CA ASP A 76 20.60 -2.31 9.46
C ASP A 76 20.23 -3.30 10.55
N GLN A 77 20.98 -4.41 10.61
CA GLN A 77 20.77 -5.50 11.56
C GLN A 77 21.00 -5.10 13.02
N THR A 78 21.60 -3.93 13.30
CA THR A 78 21.80 -3.45 14.67
C THR A 78 20.50 -2.93 15.29
N ARG A 79 19.45 -2.76 14.49
CA ARG A 79 18.13 -2.31 14.93
C ARG A 79 17.28 -3.48 15.41
N GLU A 80 16.36 -3.23 16.34
CA GLU A 80 15.53 -4.28 16.97
C GLU A 80 14.48 -4.94 16.04
N ALA A 81 14.21 -4.36 14.87
CA ALA A 81 13.15 -4.82 13.98
C ALA A 81 13.68 -5.82 12.94
N SER A 82 12.96 -6.94 12.74
CA SER A 82 13.26 -7.90 11.67
C SER A 82 13.20 -7.27 10.29
N PHE A 83 13.94 -7.84 9.33
CA PHE A 83 13.95 -7.35 7.94
C PHE A 83 12.54 -7.26 7.35
N GLN A 84 11.70 -8.29 7.55
CA GLN A 84 10.32 -8.30 7.06
C GLN A 84 9.50 -7.10 7.57
N THR A 85 9.69 -6.70 8.84
CA THR A 85 8.99 -5.56 9.46
C THR A 85 9.46 -4.24 8.86
N PHE A 86 10.77 -4.10 8.68
CA PHE A 86 11.38 -2.94 8.05
C PHE A 86 10.97 -2.80 6.58
N ALA A 87 11.10 -3.87 5.80
CA ALA A 87 10.71 -3.94 4.40
C ALA A 87 9.24 -3.56 4.20
N GLY A 88 8.33 -4.12 5.01
CA GLY A 88 6.92 -3.76 4.95
C GLY A 88 6.67 -2.26 5.15
N THR A 89 7.48 -1.60 5.99
CA THR A 89 7.37 -0.15 6.23
C THR A 89 7.88 0.66 5.04
N CYS A 90 9.03 0.31 4.48
CA CYS A 90 9.56 0.96 3.28
C CYS A 90 8.64 0.82 2.06
N ILE A 91 8.07 -0.37 1.85
CA ILE A 91 7.10 -0.63 0.78
C ILE A 91 5.88 0.28 0.93
N ARG A 92 5.27 0.32 2.13
CA ARG A 92 4.09 1.16 2.41
C ARG A 92 4.38 2.65 2.22
N HIS A 93 5.53 3.14 2.68
CA HIS A 93 5.92 4.54 2.50
C HIS A 93 6.10 4.90 1.02
N ARG A 94 6.69 4.00 0.23
CA ARG A 94 6.86 4.23 -1.21
C ARG A 94 5.51 4.30 -1.93
N LEU A 95 4.62 3.34 -1.67
CA LEU A 95 3.27 3.33 -2.23
C LEU A 95 2.49 4.59 -1.87
N TYR A 96 2.52 4.98 -0.59
CA TYR A 96 1.86 6.20 -0.13
C TYR A 96 2.40 7.45 -0.83
N SER A 97 3.73 7.56 -0.97
CA SER A 97 4.37 8.70 -1.64
C SER A 97 3.93 8.83 -3.09
N VAL A 98 3.81 7.71 -3.81
CA VAL A 98 3.33 7.68 -5.21
C VAL A 98 1.88 8.13 -5.30
N LEU A 99 1.00 7.59 -4.45
CA LEU A 99 -0.42 7.95 -4.44
C LEU A 99 -0.64 9.42 -4.08
N LYS A 100 0.15 9.94 -3.13
CA LYS A 100 0.15 11.35 -2.77
C LYS A 100 0.59 12.20 -3.96
N ALA A 101 1.68 11.83 -4.63
CA ALA A 101 2.16 12.56 -5.81
C ALA A 101 1.13 12.58 -6.95
N ALA A 102 0.46 11.44 -7.21
CA ALA A 102 -0.58 11.33 -8.23
C ALA A 102 -1.84 12.17 -7.89
N SER A 103 -2.18 12.30 -6.62
CA SER A 103 -3.35 13.09 -6.15
C SER A 103 -3.05 14.58 -5.93
N SER A 104 -1.78 15.00 -5.91
CA SER A 104 -1.33 16.37 -5.57
C SER A 104 -1.62 17.44 -6.64
N GLY A 105 -2.67 17.31 -7.44
CA GLY A 105 -3.19 18.42 -8.25
C GLY A 105 -2.49 18.69 -9.58
N LYS A 106 -1.21 18.30 -9.75
CA LYS A 106 -0.41 18.62 -10.95
C LYS A 106 -0.88 17.91 -12.24
N HIS A 107 -1.64 16.82 -12.09
CA HIS A 107 -2.18 16.01 -13.20
C HIS A 107 -3.72 15.94 -13.22
N VAL A 108 -4.42 16.85 -12.54
CA VAL A 108 -5.90 16.90 -12.51
C VAL A 108 -6.54 16.90 -13.90
N PRO A 109 -6.03 17.62 -14.92
CA PRO A 109 -6.60 17.58 -16.27
C PRO A 109 -6.44 16.23 -16.98
N LEU A 110 -5.36 15.47 -16.72
CA LEU A 110 -5.16 14.14 -17.32
C LEU A 110 -6.01 13.08 -16.62
N ASN A 111 -6.14 13.15 -15.30
CA ASN A 111 -7.01 12.21 -14.56
C ASN A 111 -8.50 12.47 -14.79
N GLN A 112 -8.86 13.61 -15.37
CA GLN A 112 -10.22 14.00 -15.75
C GLN A 112 -10.39 14.12 -17.27
N SER A 113 -9.39 13.73 -18.07
CA SER A 113 -9.49 13.88 -19.52
C SER A 113 -10.48 12.87 -20.07
N VAL A 114 -11.51 13.37 -20.75
CA VAL A 114 -12.41 12.56 -21.57
C VAL A 114 -11.73 12.34 -22.93
N PRO A 115 -11.60 11.10 -23.42
CA PRO A 115 -11.06 10.85 -24.76
C PRO A 115 -11.91 11.55 -25.83
N LEU A 116 -11.28 12.37 -26.68
CA LEU A 116 -11.96 13.11 -27.75
C LEU A 116 -12.26 12.25 -29.00
N ASN A 117 -11.81 11.00 -29.02
CA ASN A 117 -11.92 10.15 -30.21
C ASN A 117 -13.07 9.14 -30.05
N PRO A 118 -14.16 9.27 -30.84
CA PRO A 118 -15.33 8.40 -30.76
C PRO A 118 -15.03 6.93 -31.05
N SER A 119 -13.93 6.61 -31.75
CA SER A 119 -13.56 5.21 -32.05
C SER A 119 -13.12 4.39 -30.83
N PHE A 120 -12.78 5.02 -29.70
CA PHE A 120 -12.42 4.31 -28.46
C PHE A 120 -13.64 3.90 -27.63
N PHE A 121 -14.83 4.46 -27.89
CA PHE A 121 -16.07 4.06 -27.23
C PHE A 121 -16.51 2.65 -27.66
N ASP A 122 -16.25 2.26 -28.91
CA ASP A 122 -16.62 0.93 -29.44
C ASP A 122 -15.64 -0.18 -29.06
N ALA A 123 -14.39 0.16 -28.69
CA ALA A 123 -13.33 -0.83 -28.54
C ALA A 123 -13.10 -1.31 -27.09
N ASN A 124 -13.65 -0.62 -26.09
CA ASN A 124 -13.44 -0.99 -24.69
C ASN A 124 -14.74 -0.93 -23.88
N PRO A 125 -15.37 -2.08 -23.55
CA PRO A 125 -16.61 -2.12 -22.78
C PRO A 125 -16.46 -1.63 -21.33
N ALA A 126 -15.23 -1.42 -20.84
CA ALA A 126 -14.98 -0.75 -19.56
C ALA A 126 -15.23 0.77 -19.62
N PHE A 127 -15.18 1.37 -20.81
CA PHE A 127 -15.51 2.78 -21.07
C PHE A 127 -16.87 2.95 -21.74
N ALA A 128 -17.40 1.90 -22.35
CA ALA A 128 -18.78 1.87 -22.83
C ALA A 128 -19.74 1.64 -21.65
N GLN A 129 -20.23 2.74 -21.09
CA GLN A 129 -21.38 2.77 -20.18
C GLN A 129 -21.16 2.07 -18.83
N VAL A 130 -20.38 2.69 -17.93
CA VAL A 130 -20.86 2.68 -16.55
C VAL A 130 -22.03 3.67 -16.52
N ASP A 131 -23.24 3.15 -16.34
CA ASP A 131 -24.46 3.95 -16.27
C ASP A 131 -24.22 5.12 -15.28
N PRO A 132 -24.42 6.38 -15.71
CA PRO A 132 -24.31 7.53 -14.82
C PRO A 132 -25.07 7.35 -13.51
N GLU A 133 -26.21 6.65 -13.54
CA GLU A 133 -26.99 6.31 -12.34
C GLU A 133 -26.20 5.42 -11.38
N VAL A 134 -25.52 4.38 -11.89
CA VAL A 134 -24.71 3.47 -11.09
C VAL A 134 -23.50 4.18 -10.47
N LEU A 135 -22.82 5.05 -11.22
CA LEU A 135 -21.73 5.88 -10.67
C LEU A 135 -22.22 6.83 -9.58
N LEU A 136 -23.41 7.42 -9.76
CA LEU A 136 -24.00 8.33 -8.79
C LEU A 136 -24.40 7.58 -7.51
N ILE A 137 -24.99 6.40 -7.66
CA ILE A 137 -25.32 5.48 -6.57
C ILE A 137 -24.06 5.06 -5.80
N ASP A 138 -22.99 4.64 -6.49
CA ASP A 138 -21.75 4.21 -5.83
C ASP A 138 -21.05 5.36 -5.11
N ARG A 139 -21.09 6.57 -5.70
CA ARG A 139 -20.59 7.79 -5.06
C ARG A 139 -21.40 8.14 -3.81
N GLU A 140 -22.73 8.04 -3.86
CA GLU A 140 -23.60 8.28 -2.71
C GLU A 140 -23.42 7.23 -1.61
N LYS A 141 -23.29 5.95 -1.99
CA LYS A 141 -22.98 4.85 -1.06
C LYS A 141 -21.64 5.08 -0.38
N ALA A 142 -20.59 5.45 -1.13
CA ALA A 142 -19.28 5.76 -0.57
C ALA A 142 -19.32 6.98 0.37
N ALA A 143 -20.03 8.05 -0.02
CA ALA A 143 -20.18 9.24 0.81
C ALA A 143 -20.96 8.94 2.10
N SER A 144 -22.06 8.18 2.00
CA SER A 144 -22.87 7.75 3.14
C SER A 144 -22.09 6.85 4.10
N LEU A 145 -21.28 5.92 3.56
CA LEU A 145 -20.38 5.07 4.32
C LEU A 145 -19.33 5.89 5.09
N LEU A 146 -18.68 6.85 4.40
CA LEU A 146 -17.70 7.73 5.02
C LEU A 146 -18.32 8.57 6.13
N GLN A 147 -19.51 9.14 5.90
CA GLN A 147 -20.20 9.96 6.89
C GLN A 147 -20.66 9.16 8.10
N SER A 148 -21.19 7.96 7.89
CA SER A 148 -21.63 7.05 8.96
C SER A 148 -20.46 6.52 9.79
N THR A 149 -19.34 6.22 9.13
CA THR A 149 -18.08 5.86 9.79
C THR A 149 -17.58 7.02 10.65
N ARG A 150 -17.55 8.25 10.10
CA ARG A 150 -17.10 9.45 10.82
C ARG A 150 -17.94 9.73 12.07
N LYS A 151 -19.25 9.46 12.05
CA LYS A 151 -20.14 9.64 13.21
C LYS A 151 -19.85 8.69 14.39
N GLN A 152 -19.26 7.52 14.14
CA GLN A 152 -18.93 6.57 15.21
C GLN A 152 -17.50 6.65 15.71
N LEU A 153 -16.66 7.41 15.02
CA LEU A 153 -15.31 7.69 15.46
C LEU A 153 -15.32 8.80 16.50
N SER A 154 -14.53 8.65 17.57
CA SER A 154 -14.31 9.77 18.49
C SER A 154 -13.50 10.87 17.80
N GLU A 155 -13.52 12.09 18.32
CA GLU A 155 -12.71 13.19 17.77
C GLU A 155 -11.23 12.82 17.65
N PHE A 156 -10.72 12.09 18.65
CA PHE A 156 -9.35 11.58 18.62
C PHE A 156 -9.15 10.57 17.49
N GLU A 157 -10.07 9.64 17.30
CA GLU A 157 -9.96 8.64 16.23
C GLU A 157 -10.12 9.26 14.84
N VAL A 158 -10.97 10.27 14.67
CA VAL A 158 -11.07 11.04 13.41
C VAL A 158 -9.74 11.72 13.10
N LYS A 159 -9.10 12.34 14.10
CA LYS A 159 -7.79 12.98 13.95
C LYS A 159 -6.70 11.97 13.57
N ILE A 160 -6.66 10.82 14.26
CA ILE A 160 -5.70 9.73 13.96
C ILE A 160 -5.96 9.14 12.57
N LEU A 161 -7.22 8.92 12.19
CA LEU A 161 -7.59 8.43 10.87
C LEU A 161 -7.13 9.37 9.76
N GLY A 162 -7.27 10.69 9.96
CA GLY A 162 -6.75 11.69 9.02
C GLY A 162 -5.26 11.51 8.74
N TYR A 163 -4.43 11.54 9.79
CA TYR A 163 -2.98 11.36 9.62
C TYR A 163 -2.59 9.97 9.10
N TYR A 164 -3.35 8.94 9.46
CA TYR A 164 -3.13 7.59 8.96
C TYR A 164 -3.42 7.49 7.46
N LEU A 165 -4.48 8.14 6.97
CA LEU A 165 -4.77 8.28 5.54
C LEU A 165 -3.77 9.19 4.84
N ASP A 166 -3.17 10.13 5.57
CA ASP A 166 -2.01 10.91 5.14
C ASP A 166 -0.68 10.14 5.23
N GLY A 167 -0.73 8.81 5.45
CA GLY A 167 0.41 7.91 5.32
C GLY A 167 1.46 8.01 6.41
N LEU A 168 1.21 8.76 7.49
CA LEU A 168 2.11 8.83 8.63
C LEU A 168 2.10 7.49 9.39
N THR A 169 3.26 7.08 9.87
CA THR A 169 3.39 5.93 10.78
C THR A 169 2.79 6.22 12.15
N CYS A 170 2.42 5.19 12.90
CA CYS A 170 1.94 5.37 14.28
C CYS A 170 2.92 6.16 15.17
N ARG A 171 4.23 6.13 14.88
CA ARG A 171 5.25 6.93 15.58
C ARG A 171 5.20 8.41 15.18
N GLU A 172 5.18 8.72 13.89
CA GLU A 172 5.08 10.10 13.39
C GLU A 172 3.74 10.75 13.78
N ILE A 173 2.65 9.97 13.76
CA ILE A 173 1.35 10.42 14.25
C ILE A 173 1.44 10.74 15.75
N ALA A 174 2.06 9.86 16.53
CA ALA A 174 2.23 10.04 17.97
C ALA A 174 2.99 11.32 18.31
N GLU A 175 4.06 11.62 17.58
CA GLU A 175 4.80 12.89 17.67
C GLU A 175 3.91 14.08 17.29
N THR A 176 3.17 13.97 16.18
CA THR A 176 2.28 15.04 15.68
C THR A 176 1.12 15.36 16.63
N VAL A 177 0.55 14.35 17.31
CA VAL A 177 -0.55 14.54 18.28
C VAL A 177 -0.07 14.70 19.73
N GLY A 178 1.24 14.62 19.99
CA GLY A 178 1.80 14.69 21.35
C GLY A 178 1.30 13.57 22.26
N LYS A 179 1.13 12.35 21.72
CA LYS A 179 0.67 11.15 22.45
C LYS A 179 1.69 10.03 22.33
N SER A 180 1.51 8.95 23.11
CA SER A 180 2.39 7.78 22.99
C SER A 180 2.05 6.95 21.74
N PRO A 181 3.04 6.29 21.11
CA PRO A 181 2.80 5.38 19.97
C PRO A 181 1.77 4.30 20.27
N LYS A 182 1.72 3.81 21.51
CA LYS A 182 0.72 2.83 21.99
C LYS A 182 -0.70 3.40 21.98
N SER A 183 -0.88 4.67 22.31
CA SER A 183 -2.20 5.34 22.27
C SER A 183 -2.72 5.46 20.84
N VAL A 184 -1.83 5.80 19.90
CA VAL A 184 -2.13 5.88 18.47
C VAL A 184 -2.47 4.50 17.91
N ASP A 185 -1.67 3.47 18.19
CA ASP A 185 -1.94 2.11 17.74
C ASP A 185 -3.30 1.61 18.23
N ASN A 186 -3.61 1.82 19.52
CA ASN A 186 -4.92 1.50 20.08
C ASN A 186 -6.07 2.24 19.37
N ALA A 187 -5.86 3.49 18.94
CA ALA A 187 -6.85 4.22 18.16
C ALA A 187 -7.03 3.59 16.77
N VAL A 188 -5.95 3.26 16.06
CA VAL A 188 -5.99 2.56 14.75
C VAL A 188 -6.74 1.23 14.85
N GLN A 189 -6.47 0.44 15.90
CA GLN A 189 -7.18 -0.83 16.11
C GLN A 189 -8.68 -0.62 16.36
N ARG A 190 -9.08 0.40 17.13
CA ARG A 190 -10.49 0.73 17.36
C ARG A 190 -11.17 1.21 16.08
N ILE A 191 -10.49 2.04 15.28
CA ILE A 191 -10.96 2.49 13.97
C ILE A 191 -11.26 1.28 13.08
N ARG A 192 -10.29 0.34 12.91
CA ARG A 192 -10.49 -0.87 12.10
C ARG A 192 -11.69 -1.69 12.58
N ARG A 193 -11.85 -1.88 13.89
CA ARG A 193 -13.01 -2.59 14.48
C ARG A 193 -14.35 -1.88 14.26
N LYS A 194 -14.38 -0.55 14.24
CA LYS A 194 -15.60 0.23 13.99
C LYS A 194 -15.97 0.18 12.51
N VAL A 195 -14.99 0.36 11.62
CA VAL A 195 -15.17 0.26 10.16
C VAL A 195 -15.62 -1.14 9.75
N ALA A 196 -14.97 -2.19 10.27
CA ALA A 196 -15.31 -3.58 9.93
C ALA A 196 -16.75 -3.95 10.30
N ARG A 197 -17.25 -3.49 11.47
CA ARG A 197 -18.64 -3.71 11.88
C ARG A 197 -19.65 -3.13 10.90
N TYR A 198 -19.34 -2.00 10.28
CA TYR A 198 -20.21 -1.37 9.29
C TYR A 198 -20.18 -2.05 7.93
N LEU A 199 -18.99 -2.48 7.50
CA LEU A 199 -18.85 -3.25 6.27
C LEU A 199 -19.62 -4.58 6.40
N SER A 200 -19.50 -5.28 7.53
CA SER A 200 -20.23 -6.53 7.79
C SER A 200 -21.73 -6.34 8.03
N ALA A 201 -22.17 -5.17 8.52
CA ALA A 201 -23.60 -4.87 8.68
C ALA A 201 -24.27 -4.47 7.35
N GLY A 202 -23.50 -4.01 6.35
CA GLY A 202 -24.00 -3.64 5.02
C GLY A 202 -24.34 -4.83 4.12
N ASP A 203 -23.75 -6.02 4.37
CA ASP A 203 -23.96 -7.23 3.56
C ASP A 203 -25.24 -8.01 3.94
N ILE A 204 -25.97 -7.61 4.99
CA ILE A 204 -27.17 -8.35 5.48
C ILE A 204 -28.49 -7.70 5.05
N SER A 205 -28.46 -6.78 4.08
CA SER A 205 -29.68 -6.11 3.61
C SER A 205 -29.73 -6.02 2.10
N ILE A 206 -29.62 -7.16 1.42
CA ILE A 206 -30.19 -7.34 0.08
C ILE A 206 -30.91 -8.70 0.09
N GLY A 207 -32.19 -8.66 0.42
CA GLY A 207 -33.18 -9.71 0.14
C GLY A 207 -34.24 -9.14 -0.78
#